data_AF-A0A1G2XDC2-F1
#
_entry.id   AF-A0A1G2XDC2-F1
#
_cell.length_a   1.000
_cell.length_b   1.000
_cell.length_c   1.000
_cell.angle_alpha   90.00
_cell.angle_beta   90.00
_cell.angle_gamma   90.00
#
_symmetry.space_group_name_H-M   'P 1'
#
loop_
_entity.id
_entity.type
_entity.pdbx_description
1 polymer ?
#
loop_
_entity_poly.entity_id
_entity_poly.type
_entity_poly.pdbx_seq_one_letter_code
_entity_poly.pdbx_strand_id
1 'polypeptide(L)' 'MLFVILILGAIGGLLVLIAGIVGGKPFVGLRLKPGDDLPTAAITNAVRVLRNHLVWSLFLFAAGGLFVLAAFIVYIIISL' A
#
# COMPACT_ATOMS: atom_id res chain seq x y z
N MET A 1 -5.81 12.16 25.14
CA MET A 1 -5.43 12.83 23.88
C MET A 1 -4.19 12.21 23.24
N LEU A 2 -3.07 12.08 23.98
CA LEU A 2 -1.87 11.37 23.51
C LEU A 2 -2.15 9.95 22.97
N PHE A 3 -3.00 9.19 23.65
CA PHE A 3 -3.41 7.84 23.21
C PHE A 3 -4.10 7.82 21.84
N VAL A 4 -4.86 8.86 21.49
CA VAL A 4 -5.54 8.96 20.19
C VAL A 4 -4.53 9.14 19.06
N ILE A 5 -3.50 9.97 19.27
CA ILE A 5 -2.40 10.19 18.32
C ILE A 5 -1.66 8.88 18.06
N LEU A 6 -1.34 8.14 19.12
CA LEU A 6 -0.65 6.84 19.02
C LEU A 6 -1.48 5.81 18.25
N ILE A 7 -2.79 5.74 18.50
CA ILE A 7 -3.68 4.84 17.76
C ILE A 7 -3.73 5.22 16.27
N LEU A 8 -3.96 6.50 15.96
CA LEU A 8 -4.05 6.96 14.57
C LEU A 8 -2.72 6.74 13.82
N GLY A 9 -1.59 7.03 14.47
CA GLY A 9 -0.27 6.78 13.91
C GLY A 9 0.01 5.29 13.69
N ALA A 10 -0.37 4.43 14.64
CA ALA A 10 -0.22 2.98 14.51
C ALA A 10 -1.08 2.39 13.38
N ILE A 11 -2.36 2.80 13.29
CA ILE A 11 -3.26 2.39 12.20
C ILE A 11 -2.71 2.87 10.86
N GLY A 12 -2.31 4.13 10.77
CA GLY A 12 -1.77 4.71 9.54
C GLY A 12 -0.49 4.02 9.07
N GLY A 13 0.46 3.83 9.99
CA GLY A 13 1.71 3.09 9.71
C GLY A 13 1.46 1.64 9.30
N LEU A 14 0.52 0.94 9.96
CA LEU A 14 0.16 -0.43 9.61
C LEU A 14 -0.44 -0.51 8.19
N LEU A 15 -1.32 0.41 7.83
CA LEU A 15 -1.91 0.48 6.49
C LEU A 15 -0.85 0.72 5.41
N VAL A 16 0.12 1.61 5.66
CA VAL A 16 1.25 1.86 4.75
C VAL A 16 2.14 0.61 4.62
N LEU A 17 2.38 -0.12 5.72
CA LEU A 17 3.15 -1.36 5.67
C LEU A 17 2.42 -2.45 4.86
N ILE A 18 1.12 -2.63 5.10
CA ILE A 18 0.29 -3.56 4.32
C ILE A 18 0.27 -3.17 2.84
N ALA A 19 0.19 -1.88 2.52
CA ALA A 19 0.24 -1.39 1.15
C ALA A 19 1.50 -1.89 0.42
N GLY A 20 2.68 -1.74 1.02
CA GLY A 20 3.94 -2.22 0.44
C GLY A 20 3.93 -3.73 0.16
N ILE A 21 3.37 -4.53 1.07
CA ILE A 21 3.24 -5.99 0.88
C ILE A 21 2.27 -6.33 -0.26
N VAL A 22 1.11 -5.67 -0.31
CA VAL A 22 0.09 -5.91 -1.36
C VAL A 22 0.62 -5.52 -2.74
N GLY A 23 1.35 -4.42 -2.85
CA GLY A 23 1.97 -3.98 -4.11
C GLY A 23 3.10 -4.89 -4.58
N GLY A 24 3.89 -5.45 -3.67
CA GLY A 24 5.03 -6.34 -4.00
C GLY A 24 4.63 -7.79 -4.32
N LYS A 25 3.53 -8.29 -3.75
CA LYS A 25 3.04 -9.67 -3.90
C LYS A 25 3.00 -10.20 -5.35
N PRO A 26 2.45 -9.48 -6.35
CA PRO A 26 2.39 -9.99 -7.72
C PRO A 26 3.77 -10.12 -8.39
N PHE A 27 4.76 -9.31 -8.01
CA PHE A 27 6.12 -9.41 -8.55
C PHE A 27 6.87 -10.63 -7.99
N VAL A 28 6.61 -11.00 -6.74
CA VAL A 28 7.18 -12.23 -6.12
C VAL A 28 6.59 -13.49 -6.76
N GLY A 29 5.34 -13.44 -7.23
CA GLY A 29 4.66 -14.54 -7.91
C GLY A 29 5.04 -14.70 -9.39
N LEU A 30 5.48 -13.64 -10.06
CA LEU A 30 5.92 -13.65 -11.44
C LEU A 30 7.35 -14.23 -11.53
N ARG A 31 7.46 -15.56 -11.49
CA ARG A 31 8.70 -16.29 -11.82
C ARG A 31 8.91 -16.32 -13.34
N LEU A 32 9.12 -15.16 -13.94
CA LEU A 32 9.49 -15.06 -15.35
C LEU A 32 10.96 -15.44 -15.49
N LYS A 33 11.28 -16.45 -16.30
CA LYS A 33 12.67 -16.73 -16.65
C LYS A 33 13.09 -15.81 -17.81
N PRO A 34 14.35 -15.35 -17.83
CA PRO A 34 14.87 -14.65 -19.01
C PRO A 34 14.76 -15.57 -20.24
N GLY A 35 14.10 -15.10 -21.29
CA GLY A 35 13.90 -15.85 -22.54
C GLY A 35 12.59 -16.62 -22.67
N ASP A 36 11.67 -16.53 -21.69
CA ASP A 36 10.33 -17.10 -21.85
C ASP A 36 9.51 -16.28 -22.87
N ASP A 37 9.09 -16.92 -23.96
CA ASP A 37 8.08 -16.36 -24.88
C ASP A 37 6.72 -16.35 -24.18
N LEU A 38 6.36 -15.19 -23.63
CA LEU A 38 5.06 -14.99 -23.00
C LEU A 38 4.01 -14.70 -24.08
N PRO A 39 3.01 -15.58 -24.27
CA PRO A 39 1.94 -15.29 -25.20
C PRO A 39 1.19 -14.01 -24.77
N THR A 40 0.75 -13.21 -25.72
CA THR A 40 0.12 -11.90 -25.49
C THR A 40 -1.06 -11.96 -24.51
N ALA A 41 -1.80 -13.07 -24.50
CA ALA A 41 -2.88 -13.34 -23.55
C ALA A 41 -2.38 -13.48 -22.09
N ALA A 42 -1.23 -14.10 -21.87
CA ALA A 42 -0.62 -14.25 -20.53
C ALA A 42 -0.13 -12.90 -20.00
N ILE A 43 0.48 -12.07 -20.85
CA ILE A 43 0.90 -10.70 -20.50
C ILE A 43 -0.32 -9.86 -20.12
N THR A 44 -1.39 -9.91 -20.91
CA THR A 44 -2.61 -9.13 -20.66
C THR A 44 -3.25 -9.49 -19.32
N ASN A 45 -3.33 -10.79 -18.99
CA ASN A 45 -3.82 -11.24 -17.68
C ASN A 45 -2.89 -10.85 -16.53
N ALA A 46 -1.57 -10.97 -16.71
CA ALA A 46 -0.60 -10.55 -15.71
C ALA A 46 -0.70 -9.05 -15.41
N VAL A 47 -0.77 -8.20 -16.44
CA VAL A 47 -0.93 -6.75 -16.30
C VAL A 47 -2.25 -6.40 -15.59
N ARG A 48 -3.34 -7.11 -15.90
CA ARG A 48 -4.63 -6.90 -15.22
C ARG A 48 -4.54 -7.20 -13.72
N VAL A 49 -3.91 -8.32 -13.34
CA VAL A 49 -3.72 -8.68 -11.93
C VAL A 49 -2.79 -7.68 -11.24
N LEU A 50 -1.70 -7.29 -11.91
CA LEU A 50 -0.73 -6.33 -11.39
C LEU A 50 -1.39 -4.97 -11.15
N ARG A 51 -2.19 -4.49 -12.09
CA ARG A 51 -2.96 -3.23 -11.97
C ARG A 51 -3.89 -3.28 -10.76
N ASN A 52 -4.61 -4.37 -10.55
CA ASN A 52 -5.53 -4.46 -9.41
C ASN A 52 -4.78 -4.39 -8.06
N HIS A 53 -3.66 -5.10 -7.94
CA HIS A 53 -2.82 -5.05 -6.74
C HIS A 53 -2.19 -3.66 -6.53
N LEU A 54 -1.74 -3.01 -7.60
CA LEU A 54 -1.19 -1.67 -7.53
C LEU A 54 -2.24 -0.65 -7.07
N VAL A 55 -3.47 -0.74 -7.59
CA VAL A 55 -4.57 0.13 -7.16
C VAL A 55 -4.87 -0.05 -5.67
N TRP A 56 -4.96 -1.29 -5.19
CA TRP A 56 -5.16 -1.57 -3.77
C TRP A 56 -4.01 -1.09 -2.90
N SER A 57 -2.76 -1.30 -3.35
CA SER A 57 -1.57 -0.80 -2.69
C SER A 57 -1.61 0.73 -2.57
N LEU A 58 -1.92 1.44 -3.65
CA LEU A 58 -2.00 2.90 -3.64
C LEU A 58 -3.13 3.40 -2.74
N PHE A 59 -4.28 2.73 -2.77
CA PHE A 59 -5.41 3.07 -1.90
C PHE A 59 -5.07 2.90 -0.42
N LEU A 60 -4.46 1.77 -0.04
CA LEU A 60 -4.03 1.51 1.34
C LEU A 60 -2.94 2.49 1.79
N PHE A 61 -2.02 2.84 0.90
CA PHE A 61 -0.99 3.85 1.17
C PHE A 61 -1.60 5.22 1.42
N ALA A 62 -2.53 5.67 0.56
CA ALA A 62 -3.22 6.95 0.72
C ALA A 62 -4.06 6.98 2.01
N ALA A 63 -4.80 5.91 2.28
CA ALA A 63 -5.57 5.77 3.51
C ALA A 63 -4.65 5.84 4.75
N GLY A 64 -3.57 5.06 4.77
CA GLY A 64 -2.60 5.08 5.86
C GLY A 64 -1.95 6.44 6.06
N GLY A 65 -1.57 7.10 4.97
CA GLY A 65 -1.03 8.46 4.99
C GLY A 65 -2.01 9.48 5.58
N LEU A 66 -3.32 9.38 5.27
CA LEU A 66 -4.35 10.23 5.87
C LEU A 66 -4.47 10.00 7.39
N PHE A 67 -4.37 8.77 7.87
CA PHE A 67 -4.37 8.46 9.30
C PHE A 67 -3.15 9.06 10.02
N VAL A 68 -1.96 8.96 9.43
CA VAL A 68 -0.74 9.58 9.98
C VAL A 68 -0.86 11.10 9.98
N LEU A 69 -1.35 11.69 8.89
CA LEU A 69 -1.58 13.13 8.78
C LEU A 69 -2.58 13.62 9.85
N ALA A 70 -3.68 12.89 10.03
CA ALA A 70 -4.66 13.20 11.07
C ALA A 70 -4.05 13.13 12.48
N ALA A 71 -3.22 12.11 12.76
CA ALA A 71 -2.48 12.02 14.02
C ALA A 71 -1.58 13.26 14.25
N PHE A 72 -0.88 13.70 13.21
CA PHE A 72 -0.01 14.87 13.25
C PHE A 72 -0.78 16.19 13.47
N ILE A 73 -1.92 16.37 12.79
CA ILE A 73 -2.80 17.54 13.01
C ILE A 73 -3.30 17.58 14.44
N VAL A 74 -3.78 16.45 14.97
CA VAL A 74 -4.25 16.36 16.36
C VAL A 74 -3.12 16.70 17.34
N TYR A 75 -1.90 16.22 17.09
CA TYR A 75 -0.73 16.57 17.90
C TYR A 75 -0.43 18.07 17.91
N ILE A 76 -0.47 18.74 16.75
CA ILE A 76 -0.27 20.19 16.65
C ILE A 76 -1.32 20.95 17.45
N ILE A 77 -2.61 20.59 17.30
CA ILE A 77 -3.72 21.26 17.99
C ILE A 77 -3.57 21.17 19.52
N ILE A 78 -3.06 20.04 20.03
CA ILE A 78 -2.86 19.84 21.49
C ILE A 78 -1.62 20.58 22.01
N SER A 79 -0.64 20.85 21.13
CA SER A 79 0.65 21.42 21.51
C SER A 79 0.69 22.95 21.39
N LEU A 80 -0.37 23.56 20.83
CA LEU A 80 -0.62 25.00 20.75
C LEU A 80 -1.42 25.48 21.97
#